data_AF-A0A954BEJ5-F1
#
_entry.id   AF-A0A954BEJ5-F1
#
_cell.length_a   1.000
_cell.length_b   1.000
_cell.length_c   1.000
_cell.angle_alpha   90.00
_cell.angle_beta   90.00
_cell.angle_gamma   90.00
#
_symmetry.space_group_name_H-M   'P 1'
#
loop_
_entity.id
_entity.type
_entity.pdbx_description
1 polymer ?
#
loop_
_entity_poly.entity_id
_entity_poly.type
_entity_poly.pdbx_seq_one_letter_code
_entity_poly.pdbx_strand_id
1 'polypeptide(L)' 'MRQDAVTLERFYAAPLGQAVSRVLAGKMTDIWGDARGLSVLGLGFAIPILDAFGQAPSRIV' A
#
# COMPACT_ATOMS: atom_id res chain seq x y z
N MET A 1 -5.35 20.01 -0.48
CA MET A 1 -6.33 19.57 0.54
C MET A 1 -6.18 18.08 0.77
N ARG A 2 -6.22 17.62 2.02
CA ARG A 2 -6.20 16.19 2.35
C ARG A 2 -7.55 15.58 1.95
N GLN A 3 -7.53 14.54 1.13
CA GLN A 3 -8.74 13.78 0.80
C GLN A 3 -9.16 12.96 2.03
N ASP A 4 -10.46 12.83 2.25
CA ASP A 4 -10.96 11.94 3.29
C ASP A 4 -10.72 10.47 2.94
N ALA A 5 -10.72 9.61 3.97
CA ALA A 5 -10.43 8.20 3.80
C ALA A 5 -11.48 7.47 2.94
N VAL A 6 -12.75 7.89 3.02
CA VAL A 6 -13.87 7.27 2.28
C VAL A 6 -13.73 7.52 0.77
N THR A 7 -13.27 8.70 0.39
CA THR A 7 -13.00 9.08 -1.00
C THR A 7 -11.83 8.27 -1.55
N LEU A 8 -10.76 8.10 -0.77
CA LEU A 8 -9.63 7.26 -1.15
C LEU A 8 -10.03 5.79 -1.27
N GLU A 9 -10.82 5.27 -0.33
CA GLU A 9 -11.36 3.92 -0.39
C GLU A 9 -12.18 3.69 -1.66
N ARG A 10 -13.10 4.60 -1.98
CA ARG A 10 -13.89 4.55 -3.23
C ARG A 10 -13.02 4.60 -4.47
N PHE A 11 -11.97 5.42 -4.46
CA PHE A 11 -11.02 5.49 -5.57
C PHE A 11 -10.27 4.16 -5.75
N TYR A 12 -9.68 3.62 -4.69
CA TYR A 12 -8.92 2.37 -4.74
C TYR A 12 -9.79 1.14 -5.00
N ALA A 13 -11.10 1.21 -4.71
CA ALA A 13 -12.06 0.17 -5.10
C ALA A 13 -12.37 0.17 -6.62
N ALA A 14 -12.24 1.31 -7.30
CA ALA A 14 -12.50 1.42 -8.74
C ALA A 14 -11.36 0.83 -9.59
N PRO A 15 -11.59 0.41 -10.85
CA PRO A 15 -10.59 -0.23 -11.69
C PRO A 15 -9.29 0.59 -11.87
N LEU A 16 -9.42 1.91 -11.99
CA LEU A 16 -8.27 2.81 -12.09
C LEU A 16 -7.44 2.80 -10.80
N GLY A 17 -8.08 2.91 -9.64
CA GLY A 17 -7.39 2.88 -8.36
C GLY A 17 -6.71 1.53 -8.11
N GLN A 18 -7.34 0.42 -8.49
CA GLN A 18 -6.70 -0.91 -8.45
C GLN A 18 -5.44 -0.97 -9.34
N ALA A 19 -5.49 -0.39 -10.54
CA ALA A 19 -4.34 -0.34 -11.43
C ALA A 19 -3.20 0.51 -10.83
N VAL A 20 -3.52 1.66 -10.25
CA VAL A 20 -2.57 2.52 -9.54
C VAL A 20 -1.94 1.78 -8.36
N SER A 21 -2.74 1.04 -7.58
CA SER A 21 -2.26 0.25 -6.44
C SER A 21 -1.23 -0.78 -6.87
N ARG A 22 -1.50 -1.52 -7.95
CA ARG A 22 -0.56 -2.51 -8.50
C ARG A 22 0.77 -1.88 -8.93
N VAL A 23 0.73 -0.72 -9.57
CA VAL A 23 1.95 -0.01 -10.02
C VAL A 23 2.75 0.50 -8.83
N LEU A 24 2.10 1.08 -7.83
CA LEU A 24 2.76 1.59 -6.62
C LEU A 24 3.35 0.45 -5.78
N ALA A 25 2.59 -0.63 -5.61
CA ALA A 25 3.05 -1.84 -4.95
C ALA A 25 4.33 -2.40 -5.58
N GLY A 26 4.33 -2.57 -6.91
CA GLY A 26 5.52 -3.05 -7.64
C GLY A 26 6.74 -2.15 -7.41
N LYS A 27 6.55 -0.82 -7.46
CA LYS A 27 7.64 0.14 -7.18
C LYS A 27 8.15 0.05 -5.75
N MET A 28 7.27 -0.14 -4.78
CA MET A 28 7.68 -0.27 -3.38
C MET A 28 8.45 -1.57 -3.16
N THR A 29 8.03 -2.68 -3.78
CA THR A 29 8.78 -3.95 -3.72
C THR A 29 10.10 -3.90 -4.48
N ASP A 30 10.22 -3.09 -5.54
CA ASP A 30 11.51 -2.90 -6.23
C ASP A 30 12.52 -2.18 -5.34
N ILE A 31 12.06 -1.23 -4.51
CA ILE A 31 12.92 -0.42 -3.63
C ILE A 31 13.29 -1.18 -2.35
N TRP A 32 12.32 -1.87 -1.74
CA TRP A 32 12.47 -2.50 -0.41
C TRP A 32 12.49 -4.03 -0.44
N GLY A 33 12.42 -4.65 -1.62
CA GLY A 33 12.24 -6.09 -1.74
C GLY A 33 10.91 -6.54 -1.16
N ASP A 34 10.92 -7.64 -0.42
CA ASP A 34 9.76 -8.15 0.30
C ASP A 34 9.62 -7.57 1.72
N ALA A 35 10.45 -6.60 2.10
CA ALA A 35 10.50 -6.02 3.45
C ALA A 35 10.62 -7.07 4.58
N ARG A 36 11.23 -8.22 4.31
CA ARG A 36 11.27 -9.34 5.25
C ARG A 36 11.97 -8.97 6.56
N GLY A 37 11.29 -9.27 7.67
CA GLY A 37 11.80 -8.99 9.01
C GLY A 37 11.76 -7.51 9.41
N LEU A 38 11.37 -6.60 8.51
CA LEU A 38 11.23 -5.18 8.81
C LEU A 38 9.90 -4.89 9.52
N SER A 39 9.91 -3.85 10.35
CA SER A 39 8.68 -3.21 10.84
C SER A 39 8.30 -2.08 9.90
N VAL A 40 7.14 -2.19 9.27
CA VAL A 40 6.64 -1.25 8.27
C VAL A 40 5.53 -0.40 8.89
N LEU A 41 5.65 0.92 8.77
CA LEU A 41 4.64 1.88 9.23
C LEU A 41 3.99 2.55 8.01
N GLY A 42 2.69 2.36 7.87
CA GLY A 42 1.87 3.04 6.87
C GLY A 42 1.40 4.40 7.38
N LEU A 43 1.81 5.48 6.72
CA LEU A 43 1.30 6.82 7.03
C LEU A 43 0.20 7.21 6.04
N GLY A 44 -0.98 7.55 6.56
CA GLY A 44 -2.15 7.90 5.75
C GLY A 44 -2.89 6.66 5.23
N PHE A 45 -3.40 6.72 4.00
CA PHE A 45 -4.16 5.61 3.39
C PHE A 45 -3.21 4.63 2.67
N ALA A 46 -2.39 3.93 3.44
CA ALA A 46 -1.30 3.10 2.90
C ALA A 46 -1.72 1.65 2.58
N ILE A 47 -2.86 1.20 3.12
CA ILE A 47 -3.32 -0.20 3.04
C ILE A 47 -3.27 -0.79 1.62
N PRO A 48 -3.79 -0.11 0.56
CA PRO A 48 -3.83 -0.69 -0.78
C PRO A 48 -2.46 -1.07 -1.34
N ILE A 49 -1.40 -0.42 -0.83
CA ILE A 49 -0.03 -0.62 -1.29
C ILE A 49 0.70 -1.60 -0.37
N LEU A 50 0.45 -1.53 0.94
CA LEU A 50 1.11 -2.40 1.92
C LEU A 50 0.69 -3.86 1.82
N ASP A 51 -0.51 -4.13 1.30
CA ASP A 51 -0.98 -5.50 1.01
C ASP A 51 -0.01 -6.29 0.12
N ALA A 52 0.79 -5.61 -0.72
CA ALA A 52 1.77 -6.23 -1.59
C ALA A 52 2.92 -6.93 -0.84
N PHE A 53 3.22 -6.52 0.40
CA PHE A 53 4.25 -7.15 1.23
C PHE A 53 3.74 -8.42 1.94
N GLY A 54 2.43 -8.64 1.97
CA GLY A 54 1.82 -9.82 2.57
C GLY A 54 2.29 -10.07 4.01
N GLN A 55 2.78 -11.27 4.29
CA GLN A 55 3.25 -11.70 5.62
C GLN A 55 4.78 -11.64 5.79
N ALA A 56 5.52 -11.12 4.79
CA ALA A 56 6.97 -11.05 4.88
C ALA A 56 7.48 -10.06 5.94
N PRO A 57 6.88 -8.87 6.14
CA PRO A 57 7.24 -7.98 7.23
C PRO A 57 7.02 -8.64 8.60
N SER A 58 7.89 -8.30 9.57
CA SER A 58 7.69 -8.78 10.95
C SER A 58 6.50 -8.09 11.62
N ARG A 59 6.18 -6.86 11.20
CA ARG A 59 5.03 -6.09 11.68
C ARG A 59 4.63 -5.01 10.67
N ILE A 60 3.33 -4.83 10.47
CA ILE A 60 2.75 -3.71 9.73
C ILE A 60 1.87 -2.92 10.69
N VAL A 61 2.01 -1.59 10.72
CA VAL A 61 1.26 -0.66 11.57
C VAL A 61 0.65 0.45 10.73
#